data_AF-A0A7C3TKK6-F1
#
_entry.id   AF-A0A7C3TKK6-F1
#
_cell.length_a   1.000
_cell.length_b   1.000
_cell.length_c   1.000
_cell.angle_alpha   90.00
_cell.angle_beta   90.00
_cell.angle_gamma   90.00
#
_symmetry.space_group_name_H-M   'P 1'
#
loop_
_entity.id
_entity.type
_entity.pdbx_description
1 polymer ?
#
loop_
_entity_poly.entity_id
_entity_poly.type
_entity_poly.pdbx_seq_one_letter_code
_entity_poly.pdbx_strand_id
1 'polypeptide(L)' 'MKIIQYLFTIMLCIFYISCATAPKNCKEGDCNNGVGTTIHDNGSYKGSFKNSIREGLGEYTFNNGDI' A
#
# COMPACT_ATOMS: atom_id res chain seq x y z
N MET A 1 16.79 7.17 -34.85
CA MET A 1 16.62 8.51 -34.26
C MET A 1 16.80 8.43 -32.75
N LYS A 2 17.99 8.76 -32.23
CA LYS A 2 18.34 8.56 -30.80
C LYS A 2 17.42 9.34 -29.85
N ILE A 3 16.87 10.48 -30.28
CA ILE A 3 15.88 11.29 -29.56
C ILE A 3 14.58 10.55 -29.22
N ILE A 4 14.02 9.77 -30.15
CA ILE A 4 12.80 8.99 -29.89
C ILE A 4 13.07 7.90 -28.85
N GLN A 5 14.27 7.31 -28.89
CA GLN A 5 14.69 6.29 -27.93
C GLN A 5 14.88 6.88 -26.52
N TYR A 6 15.41 8.10 -26.39
CA TYR A 6 15.51 8.80 -25.10
C TYR A 6 14.12 9.13 -24.51
N LEU A 7 13.18 9.58 -25.34
CA LEU A 7 11.80 9.86 -24.89
C LEU A 7 11.09 8.60 -24.41
N PHE A 8 11.30 7.46 -25.09
CA PHE A 8 10.74 6.18 -24.68
C PHE A 8 11.35 5.67 -23.35
N THR A 9 12.67 5.85 -23.15
CA THR A 9 13.32 5.51 -21.88
C THR A 9 12.87 6.39 -20.71
N ILE A 10 12.65 7.69 -20.95
CA ILE A 10 12.16 8.62 -19.90
C ILE A 10 10.73 8.25 -19.49
N MET A 11 9.86 7.93 -20.46
CA MET A 11 8.49 7.47 -20.17
C MET A 11 8.46 6.16 -19.36
N LEU A 12 9.34 5.22 -19.66
CA LEU A 12 9.49 3.99 -18.87
C LEU A 12 9.94 4.29 -17.45
N CYS A 13 10.96 5.14 -17.27
CA CYS A 13 11.45 5.53 -15.94
C CYS A 13 10.36 6.18 -15.07
N ILE A 14 9.48 7.00 -15.65
CA ILE A 14 8.37 7.65 -14.93
C ILE A 14 7.33 6.62 -14.45
N PHE A 15 7.08 5.58 -15.23
CA PHE A 15 6.13 4.52 -14.88
C PHE A 15 6.64 3.62 -13.75
N TYR A 16 7.96 3.39 -13.67
CA TYR A 16 8.57 2.60 -12.59
C TYR A 16 8.48 3.26 -11.20
N ILE A 17 8.30 4.59 -11.13
CA ILE A 17 8.27 5.33 -9.85
C ILE A 17 6.94 5.17 -9.11
N SER A 18 5.84 4.79 -9.77
CA SER A 18 4.51 4.77 -9.14
C SER A 18 4.26 3.61 -8.15
N CYS A 19 5.15 2.61 -8.09
CA CYS A 19 4.91 1.37 -7.32
C CYS A 19 5.66 1.31 -5.97
N ALA A 20 6.51 2.28 -5.64
CA ALA A 20 7.51 2.13 -4.57
C ALA A 20 7.10 2.61 -3.15
N THR A 21 5.86 3.07 -2.92
CA THR A 21 5.51 3.77 -1.66
C THR A 21 4.44 3.09 -0.80
N ALA A 22 3.99 1.88 -1.14
CA ALA A 22 3.05 1.15 -0.28
C ALA A 22 3.77 0.65 1.00
N PRO A 23 3.15 0.75 2.19
CA PRO A 23 3.66 0.12 3.40
C PRO A 23 3.83 -1.40 3.19
N LYS A 24 4.91 -1.99 3.70
CA LYS A 24 5.31 -3.39 3.48
C LYS A 24 4.19 -4.43 3.74
N ASN A 25 3.27 -4.09 4.63
CA ASN A 25 2.19 -4.93 5.14
C ASN A 25 0.80 -4.47 4.67
N CYS A 26 0.70 -3.47 3.78
CA CYS A 26 -0.57 -3.04 3.20
C CYS A 26 -1.01 -4.02 2.11
N LYS A 27 -2.11 -4.72 2.36
CA LYS A 27 -2.73 -5.67 1.41
C LYS A 27 -3.60 -4.94 0.40
N GLU A 28 -4.42 -4.01 0.86
CA GLU A 28 -5.44 -3.35 0.05
C GLU A 28 -5.80 -1.98 0.63
N GLY A 29 -6.26 -1.05 -0.22
CA GLY A 29 -6.74 0.27 0.18
C GLY A 29 -5.61 1.27 0.45
N ASP A 30 -5.94 2.34 1.18
CA ASP A 30 -5.00 3.39 1.57
C ASP A 30 -4.57 3.19 3.02
N CYS A 31 -3.48 2.43 3.21
CA CYS A 31 -2.88 2.24 4.53
C CYS A 31 -2.02 3.44 5.00
N ASN A 32 -1.97 4.55 4.25
CA ASN A 32 -1.24 5.75 4.64
C ASN A 32 -2.18 6.81 5.23
N ASN A 33 -3.23 7.21 4.50
CA ASN A 33 -4.16 8.27 4.91
C ASN A 33 -5.60 7.98 4.47
N GLY A 34 -6.08 6.76 4.70
CA GLY A 34 -7.44 6.39 4.37
C GLY A 34 -7.85 5.06 5.00
N VAL A 35 -8.77 4.35 4.35
CA VAL A 35 -9.20 3.02 4.79
C VAL A 35 -8.36 1.98 4.06
N GLY A 36 -7.74 1.09 4.83
CA GLY A 36 -6.85 0.05 4.32
C GLY A 36 -7.01 -1.27 5.05
N THR A 37 -6.38 -2.30 4.49
CA THR A 37 -6.22 -3.62 5.10
C THR A 37 -4.74 -3.94 5.21
N THR A 38 -4.27 -4.25 6.40
CA THR A 38 -2.89 -4.66 6.67
C THR A 38 -2.82 -6.10 7.15
N ILE A 39 -1.87 -6.89 6.65
CA ILE A 39 -1.60 -8.26 7.11
C ILE A 39 -0.40 -8.24 8.07
N HIS A 40 -0.54 -8.95 9.18
CA HIS A 40 0.49 -9.18 10.18
C HIS A 40 0.63 -10.69 10.44
N ASP A 41 1.71 -11.08 11.11
CA ASP A 41 2.01 -12.49 11.39
C ASP A 41 0.90 -13.20 12.20
N ASN A 42 0.13 -12.44 12.98
CA ASN A 42 -0.93 -12.95 13.86
C ASN A 42 -2.36 -12.67 13.36
N GLY A 43 -2.54 -12.00 12.22
CA GLY A 43 -3.88 -11.65 11.72
C GLY A 43 -3.91 -10.52 10.70
N SER A 44 -5.11 -10.06 10.35
CA SER A 44 -5.32 -8.92 9.47
C SER A 44 -6.13 -7.83 10.17
N TYR A 45 -5.71 -6.58 9.98
CA TYR A 45 -6.47 -5.42 10.41
C TYR A 45 -7.11 -4.74 9.21
N LYS A 46 -8.40 -4.39 9.31
CA LYS A 46 -9.12 -3.58 8.33
C LYS A 46 -9.70 -2.35 9.02
N GLY A 47 -9.30 -1.16 8.60
CA GLY A 47 -9.75 0.07 9.24
C GLY A 47 -9.08 1.32 8.70
N SER A 48 -9.23 2.41 9.45
CA SER A 48 -8.71 3.73 9.08
C SER A 48 -7.24 3.92 9.48
N PHE A 49 -6.52 4.66 8.65
CA PHE A 49 -5.11 4.97 8.80
C PHE A 49 -4.86 6.47 8.63
N LYS A 50 -3.87 6.98 9.35
CA LYS A 50 -3.33 8.34 9.19
C LYS A 50 -1.84 8.32 9.43
N ASN A 51 -1.07 8.93 8.51
CA ASN A 51 0.38 8.87 8.51
C ASN A 51 0.95 7.45 8.70
N SER A 52 0.34 6.47 8.02
CA SER A 52 0.71 5.05 8.08
C SER A 52 0.50 4.35 9.43
N ILE A 53 -0.24 4.99 10.35
CA ILE A 53 -0.59 4.45 11.68
C ILE A 53 -2.10 4.18 11.70
N ARG A 54 -2.53 3.08 12.33
CA ARG A 54 -3.95 2.78 12.55
C ARG A 54 -4.59 3.88 13.40
N GLU A 55 -5.63 4.53 12.90
CA GLU A 55 -6.35 5.61 13.58
C GLU A 55 -7.85 5.47 13.36
N GLY A 56 -8.64 5.51 14.44
CA GLY A 56 -10.10 5.41 14.35
C GLY A 56 -10.63 3.97 14.41
N LEU A 57 -11.79 3.74 13.81
CA LEU A 57 -12.47 2.44 13.84
C LEU A 57 -11.81 1.44 12.89
N GLY A 58 -11.76 0.19 13.33
CA GLY A 58 -11.33 -0.94 12.52
C GLY A 58 -11.57 -2.26 13.23
N GLU A 59 -11.38 -3.33 12.48
CA GLU A 59 -11.58 -4.72 12.89
C GLU A 59 -10.25 -5.46 12.77
N TYR A 60 -9.93 -6.28 13.78
CA TYR A 60 -8.72 -7.10 13.78
C TYR A 60 -9.11 -8.57 13.78
N THR A 61 -8.95 -9.24 12.65
CA THR A 61 -9.18 -10.68 12.55
C THR A 61 -7.88 -11.42 12.84
N PHE A 62 -7.85 -12.21 13.90
CA PHE A 62 -6.71 -13.04 14.27
C PHE A 62 -6.68 -14.34 13.44
N ASN A 63 -5.49 -14.91 13.26
CA ASN A 63 -5.34 -16.15 12.48
C ASN A 63 -6.05 -17.36 13.10
N ASN A 64 -6.35 -17.33 14.39
CA ASN A 64 -7.14 -18.35 15.08
C ASN A 64 -8.66 -18.19 14.85
N GLY A 65 -9.09 -17.15 14.13
CA GLY A 65 -10.49 -16.87 13.80
C GLY A 65 -11.18 -15.89 14.75
N ASP A 66 -10.50 -15.40 15.79
CA ASP A 66 -11.06 -14.38 16.69
C ASP A 66 -11.11 -13.01 16.00
N ILE A 67 -12.06 -12.16 16.42
CA ILE A 67 -12.29 -10.80 15.90
C ILE A 67 -12.44 -9.82 17.06
#